data_AF-A0A2D6NHS1-F1
#
_entry.id   AF-A0A2D6NHS1-F1
#
_cell.length_a   1.000
_cell.length_b   1.000
_cell.length_c   1.000
_cell.angle_alpha   90.00
_cell.angle_beta   90.00
_cell.angle_gamma   90.00
#
_symmetry.space_group_name_H-M   'P 1'
#
loop_
_entity.id
_entity.type
_entity.pdbx_description
1 polymer ?
#
loop_
_entity_poly.entity_id
_entity_poly.type
_entity_poly.pdbx_seq_one_letter_code
_entity_poly.pdbx_strand_id
1 'polypeptide(L)'
;MAEKAQGRVPSEDGKEKAEAQPGNPFGNLDAETQAKIQELQMLEQAFQQLMMQKNAFTMEASETEHVVNEVEKADGEVMRIVGGQVAIKSSREKVLEEMNKKKELIGARMKQMEDQEKEFSEKIEKIREDVMKKIQG
;
A
#
# COMPACT_ATOMS: atom_id res chain seq x y z
N MET A 1 16.10 33.98 49.75
CA MET A 1 16.83 33.03 50.61
C MET A 1 17.16 31.81 49.79
N ALA A 2 18.44 31.45 49.77
CA ALA A 2 18.97 30.30 49.06
C ALA A 2 18.80 29.03 49.90
N GLU A 3 18.68 27.87 49.25
CA GLU A 3 19.48 26.72 49.64
C GLU A 3 19.75 25.82 48.42
N LYS A 4 21.02 25.46 48.25
CA LYS A 4 21.59 24.67 47.17
C LYS A 4 21.69 23.20 47.58
N ALA A 5 21.40 22.34 46.62
CA ALA A 5 22.18 21.16 46.20
C ALA A 5 22.50 20.02 47.19
N GLN A 6 21.99 18.83 46.86
CA GLN A 6 22.75 17.57 46.74
C GLN A 6 21.81 16.60 46.00
N GLY A 7 22.09 16.12 44.79
CA GLY A 7 23.27 15.33 44.45
C GLY A 7 22.87 13.86 44.45
N ARG A 8 22.40 13.34 43.30
CA ARG A 8 22.44 11.90 43.03
C ARG A 8 22.85 11.69 41.57
N VAL A 9 24.04 11.12 41.44
CA VAL A 9 24.68 10.68 40.20
C VAL A 9 23.79 9.64 39.53
N PRO A 10 23.68 9.59 38.18
CA PRO A 10 23.06 8.45 37.52
C PRO A 10 24.00 7.25 37.70
N SER A 11 23.56 6.23 38.41
CA SER A 11 24.25 4.94 38.39
C SER A 11 24.04 4.31 37.02
N GLU A 12 25.12 4.24 36.24
CA GLU A 12 25.28 3.28 35.15
C GLU A 12 25.05 1.86 35.70
N ASP A 13 24.56 0.97 34.84
CA ASP A 13 24.14 -0.42 35.11
C ASP A 13 22.71 -0.61 35.62
N GLY A 14 21.79 -0.55 34.67
CA GLY A 14 20.49 -1.18 34.79
C GLY A 14 19.87 -1.26 33.42
N LYS A 15 20.06 -2.37 32.70
CA LYS A 15 19.19 -2.71 31.57
C LYS A 15 17.76 -2.71 32.10
N GLU A 16 17.05 -1.62 31.87
CA GLU A 16 15.62 -1.50 32.15
C GLU A 16 14.95 -2.56 31.28
N LYS A 17 14.63 -3.71 31.89
CA LYS A 17 13.76 -4.69 31.24
C LYS A 17 12.45 -3.95 31.04
N ALA A 18 12.16 -3.58 29.79
CA ALA A 18 10.90 -3.00 29.41
C ALA A 18 9.78 -3.86 30.03
N GLU A 19 9.08 -3.30 31.01
CA GLU A 19 8.00 -4.01 31.68
C GLU A 19 6.94 -4.33 30.63
N ALA A 20 6.54 -5.60 30.56
CA ALA A 20 5.54 -6.05 29.60
C ALA A 20 4.24 -5.27 29.83
N GLN A 21 3.89 -4.38 28.89
CA GLN A 21 2.64 -3.64 28.94
C GLN A 21 1.47 -4.64 28.84
N PRO A 22 0.49 -4.59 29.76
CA PRO A 22 -0.64 -5.51 29.74
C PRO A 22 -1.41 -5.34 28.43
N GLY A 23 -1.40 -6.38 27.59
CA GLY A 23 -2.05 -6.41 26.28
C GLY A 23 -1.12 -6.54 25.08
N ASN A 24 0.21 -6.39 25.23
CA ASN A 24 1.16 -6.67 24.16
C ASN A 24 1.61 -8.15 24.23
N PRO A 25 1.17 -9.03 23.30
CA PRO A 25 1.59 -10.44 23.30
C PRO A 25 3.09 -10.63 23.05
N PHE A 26 3.79 -9.57 22.62
CA PHE A 26 5.21 -9.56 22.31
C PHE A 26 6.05 -8.78 23.34
N GLY A 27 5.47 -8.34 24.45
CA GLY A 27 6.15 -7.50 25.45
C GLY A 27 7.36 -8.15 26.11
N ASN A 28 7.49 -9.48 26.03
CA ASN A 28 8.61 -10.25 26.56
C ASN A 28 9.78 -10.43 25.57
N LEU A 29 9.64 -9.99 24.31
CA LEU A 29 10.69 -10.08 23.30
C LEU A 29 11.70 -8.93 23.42
N ASP A 30 12.89 -9.08 22.85
CA ASP A 30 13.88 -7.99 22.83
C ASP A 30 13.43 -6.82 21.93
N ALA A 31 14.00 -5.63 22.17
CA ALA A 31 13.60 -4.40 21.50
C ALA A 31 13.80 -4.44 19.97
N GLU A 32 14.81 -5.16 19.47
CA GLU A 32 15.04 -5.30 18.02
C GLU A 32 13.92 -6.14 17.40
N THR A 33 13.56 -7.26 18.03
CA THR A 33 12.46 -8.11 17.59
C THR A 33 11.12 -7.38 17.64
N GLN A 34 10.85 -6.60 18.69
CA GLN A 34 9.64 -5.77 18.78
C GLN A 34 9.56 -4.74 17.64
N ALA A 35 10.67 -4.06 17.34
CA ALA A 35 10.73 -3.09 16.24
C ALA A 35 10.48 -3.74 14.87
N LYS A 36 11.04 -4.93 14.63
CA LYS A 36 10.80 -5.70 13.38
C LYS A 36 9.34 -6.14 13.26
N ILE A 37 8.69 -6.53 14.36
CA ILE A 37 7.25 -6.86 14.35
C ILE A 37 6.42 -5.63 13.96
N GLN A 38 6.74 -4.46 14.51
CA GLN A 38 6.05 -3.22 14.14
C GLN A 38 6.28 -2.86 12.67
N GLU A 39 7.52 -2.98 12.17
CA GLU A 39 7.82 -2.78 10.74
C GLU A 39 7.04 -3.74 9.85
N LEU A 40 6.99 -5.03 10.21
CA LEU A 40 6.23 -6.05 9.48
C LEU A 40 4.75 -5.69 9.40
N GLN A 41 4.14 -5.28 10.52
CA GLN A 41 2.73 -4.87 10.56
C GLN A 41 2.45 -3.68 9.64
N MET A 42 3.33 -2.67 9.64
CA MET A 42 3.18 -1.52 8.75
C MET A 42 3.33 -1.90 7.27
N LEU A 43 4.27 -2.79 6.94
CA LEU A 43 4.46 -3.28 5.58
C LEU A 43 3.26 -4.10 5.10
N GLU A 44 2.70 -4.97 5.94
CA GLU A 44 1.51 -5.77 5.59
C GLU A 44 0.29 -4.86 5.37
N GLN A 45 0.10 -3.81 6.17
CA GLN A 45 -0.96 -2.82 5.95
C GLN A 45 -0.77 -2.05 4.64
N ALA A 46 0.45 -1.59 4.35
CA ALA A 46 0.76 -0.88 3.11
C ALA A 46 0.56 -1.80 1.88
N PHE A 47 0.96 -3.07 1.99
CA PHE A 47 0.76 -4.07 0.95
C PHE A 47 -0.73 -4.31 0.68
N GLN A 48 -1.56 -4.45 1.72
CA GLN A 48 -3.00 -4.57 1.54
C GLN A 48 -3.61 -3.37 0.80
N GLN A 49 -3.15 -2.15 1.10
CA GLN A 49 -3.58 -0.95 0.39
C GLN A 49 -3.15 -0.96 -1.08
N LEU A 50 -1.92 -1.38 -1.37
CA LEU A 50 -1.44 -1.55 -2.75
C LEU A 50 -2.31 -2.54 -3.52
N MET A 51 -2.65 -3.69 -2.92
CA MET A 51 -3.50 -4.70 -3.57
C MET A 51 -4.92 -4.19 -3.84
N MET A 52 -5.51 -3.41 -2.93
CA MET A 52 -6.80 -2.77 -3.16
C MET A 52 -6.75 -1.80 -4.35
N GLN A 53 -5.68 -0.99 -4.45
CA GLN A 53 -5.51 -0.08 -5.58
C GLN A 53 -5.30 -0.84 -6.89
N LYS A 54 -4.47 -1.89 -6.90
CA LYS A 54 -4.23 -2.73 -8.06
C LYS A 54 -5.52 -3.38 -8.59
N ASN A 55 -6.37 -3.86 -7.68
CA ASN A 55 -7.69 -4.39 -8.04
C ASN A 55 -8.59 -3.32 -8.69
N ALA A 56 -8.62 -2.10 -8.16
CA ALA A 56 -9.38 -1.00 -8.75
C ALA A 56 -8.91 -0.66 -10.18
N PHE A 57 -7.59 -0.59 -10.41
CA PHE A 57 -7.04 -0.37 -11.74
C PHE A 57 -7.30 -1.54 -12.70
N THR A 58 -7.33 -2.77 -12.20
CA THR A 58 -7.66 -3.96 -13.00
C THR A 58 -9.11 -3.91 -13.48
N MET A 59 -10.04 -3.51 -12.61
CA MET A 59 -11.44 -3.30 -12.99
C MET A 59 -11.58 -2.16 -14.00
N GLU A 60 -10.88 -1.04 -13.79
CA GLU A 60 -10.90 0.10 -14.71
C GLU A 60 -10.31 -0.25 -16.08
N ALA A 61 -9.25 -1.07 -16.12
CA ALA A 61 -8.68 -1.57 -17.37
C ALA A 61 -9.67 -2.45 -18.13
N SER A 62 -10.35 -3.37 -17.44
CA SER A 62 -11.37 -4.23 -18.05
C SER A 62 -12.54 -3.43 -18.60
N GLU A 63 -13.02 -2.43 -17.86
CA GLU A 63 -14.08 -1.54 -18.33
C GLU A 63 -13.64 -0.74 -19.55
N THR A 64 -12.41 -0.20 -19.52
CA THR A 64 -11.86 0.57 -20.65
C THR A 64 -11.74 -0.32 -21.89
N GLU A 65 -11.29 -1.56 -21.74
CA GLU A 65 -11.21 -2.54 -22.83
C GLU A 65 -12.60 -2.86 -23.39
N HIS A 66 -13.59 -3.03 -22.52
CA HIS A 66 -14.96 -3.27 -22.93
C HIS A 66 -15.51 -2.09 -23.75
N VAL A 67 -15.33 -0.86 -23.28
CA VAL A 67 -15.74 0.36 -23.98
C VAL A 67 -15.09 0.46 -25.36
N VAL A 68 -13.78 0.21 -25.48
CA VAL A 68 -13.08 0.20 -26.77
C VAL A 68 -13.73 -0.79 -27.73
N ASN A 69 -13.95 -2.03 -27.29
CA ASN A 69 -14.54 -3.08 -28.10
C ASN A 69 -15.96 -2.75 -28.58
N GLU A 70 -16.79 -2.11 -27.74
CA GLU A 70 -18.15 -1.72 -28.12
C GLU A 70 -18.16 -0.52 -29.07
N VAL A 71 -17.31 0.48 -28.84
CA VAL A 71 -17.17 1.64 -29.73
C VAL A 71 -16.62 1.23 -31.10
N GLU A 72 -15.76 0.23 -31.17
CA GLU A 72 -15.28 -0.36 -32.43
C GLU A 72 -16.36 -1.13 -33.20
N LYS A 73 -17.45 -1.55 -32.56
CA LYS A 73 -18.55 -2.24 -33.22
C LYS A 73 -19.75 -1.34 -33.47
N ALA A 74 -19.70 -0.09 -33.00
CA ALA A 74 -20.81 0.84 -33.14
C ALA A 74 -20.92 1.36 -34.57
N ASP A 75 -22.12 1.20 -35.15
CA ASP A 75 -22.52 1.73 -36.46
C ASP A 75 -23.28 3.06 -36.37
N GLY A 76 -23.56 3.54 -35.15
CA GLY A 76 -24.39 4.72 -34.86
C GLY A 76 -23.63 5.92 -34.29
N GLU A 77 -24.37 6.96 -33.90
CA GLU A 77 -23.78 8.13 -33.25
C GLU A 77 -23.21 7.80 -31.88
N VAL A 78 -21.97 8.20 -31.63
CA VAL A 78 -21.30 8.03 -30.35
C VAL A 78 -21.54 9.24 -29.47
N MET A 79 -21.99 9.01 -28.24
CA MET A 79 -22.24 10.05 -27.24
C MET A 79 -21.35 9.82 -26.02
N ARG A 80 -20.81 10.90 -25.44
CA ARG A 80 -20.10 10.86 -24.15
C ARG A 80 -20.99 11.41 -23.05
N ILE A 81 -20.99 10.78 -21.88
CA ILE A 81 -21.66 11.33 -20.69
C ILE A 81 -20.66 12.20 -19.91
N VAL A 82 -21.07 13.41 -19.55
CA VAL A 82 -20.30 14.37 -18.75
C VAL A 82 -21.09 14.69 -17.47
N GLY A 83 -20.43 14.60 -16.32
CA GLY A 83 -21.03 14.89 -15.01
C GLY A 83 -22.21 13.99 -14.63
N GLY A 84 -22.33 12.80 -15.25
CA GLY A 84 -23.40 11.83 -15.01
C GLY A 84 -24.80 12.24 -15.48
N GLN A 85 -24.94 13.41 -16.12
CA GLN A 85 -26.24 14.02 -16.40
C GLN A 85 -26.38 14.52 -17.85
N VAL A 86 -25.27 14.87 -18.51
CA VAL A 86 -25.28 15.48 -19.84
C VAL A 86 -24.64 14.54 -20.85
N ALA A 87 -25.34 14.24 -21.95
CA ALA A 87 -24.79 13.53 -23.10
C ALA A 87 -24.34 14.52 -24.18
N ILE A 88 -23.09 14.40 -24.64
CA ILE A 88 -22.52 15.27 -25.68
C ILE A 88 -22.10 14.39 -26.86
N LYS A 89 -22.44 14.82 -28.08
CA LYS A 89 -22.02 14.13 -29.30
C LYS A 89 -20.49 14.08 -29.42
N SER A 90 -19.98 12.91 -29.76
CA SER A 90 -18.56 12.66 -29.99
C SER A 90 -18.37 11.84 -31.27
N SER A 91 -17.13 11.74 -31.73
CA SER A 91 -16.75 10.85 -32.82
C SER A 91 -16.17 9.57 -32.26
N ARG A 92 -16.38 8.46 -32.97
CA ARG A 92 -15.79 7.15 -32.67
C ARG A 92 -14.27 7.23 -32.52
N GLU A 93 -13.59 7.90 -33.45
CA GLU A 93 -12.14 8.05 -33.49
C GLU A 93 -11.62 8.73 -32.22
N LYS A 94 -12.24 9.85 -31.83
CA LYS A 94 -11.89 10.58 -30.61
C LYS A 94 -12.08 9.74 -29.34
N VAL A 95 -13.18 8.98 -29.24
CA VAL A 95 -13.41 8.12 -28.06
C VAL A 95 -12.36 7.02 -28.00
N LEU A 96 -12.05 6.38 -29.13
CA LEU A 96 -11.01 5.35 -29.19
C LEU A 96 -9.63 5.93 -28.85
N GLU A 97 -9.29 7.12 -29.33
CA GLU A 97 -8.03 7.79 -28.98
C GLU A 97 -7.96 8.09 -27.47
N GLU A 98 -9.02 8.64 -26.87
CA GLU A 98 -9.10 8.93 -25.43
C GLU A 98 -8.97 7.64 -24.60
N MET A 99 -9.67 6.57 -24.97
CA MET A 99 -9.65 5.28 -24.25
C MET A 99 -8.30 4.55 -24.40
N ASN A 100 -7.69 4.60 -25.58
CA ASN A 100 -6.36 4.00 -25.78
C ASN A 100 -5.28 4.70 -24.94
N LYS A 101 -5.28 6.04 -24.90
CA LYS A 101 -4.40 6.80 -24.00
C LYS A 101 -4.63 6.44 -22.54
N LYS A 102 -5.89 6.28 -22.13
CA LYS A 102 -6.24 5.84 -20.78
C LYS A 102 -5.68 4.44 -20.48
N LYS A 103 -5.81 3.49 -21.41
CA LYS A 103 -5.26 2.14 -21.30
C LYS A 103 -3.74 2.14 -21.14
N GLU A 104 -3.03 2.97 -21.90
CA GLU A 104 -1.56 3.14 -21.76
C GLU A 104 -1.18 3.64 -20.36
N LEU A 105 -1.88 4.66 -19.86
CA LEU A 105 -1.63 5.22 -18.52
C LEU A 105 -1.92 4.19 -17.41
N ILE A 106 -3.04 3.47 -17.51
CA ILE A 106 -3.38 2.41 -16.55
C ILE A 106 -2.33 1.29 -16.62
N GLY A 107 -1.91 0.88 -17.82
CA GLY A 107 -0.89 -0.15 -18.01
C GLY A 107 0.45 0.24 -17.37
N ALA A 108 0.89 1.49 -17.56
CA ALA A 108 2.10 2.00 -16.92
C ALA A 108 1.99 1.98 -15.39
N ARG A 109 0.83 2.36 -14.84
CA ARG A 109 0.58 2.33 -13.39
C ARG A 109 0.54 0.91 -12.83
N MET A 110 -0.12 -0.01 -13.53
CA MET A 110 -0.19 -1.43 -13.14
C MET A 110 1.20 -2.07 -13.10
N LYS A 111 2.05 -1.78 -14.10
CA LYS A 111 3.43 -2.27 -14.11
C LYS A 111 4.22 -1.79 -12.88
N GLN A 112 4.09 -0.51 -12.51
CA GLN A 112 4.71 0.00 -11.29
C GLN A 112 4.19 -0.71 -10.03
N MET A 113 2.89 -1.01 -9.98
CA MET A 113 2.28 -1.74 -8.86
C MET A 113 2.75 -3.19 -8.78
N GLU A 114 3.01 -3.85 -9.90
CA GLU A 114 3.61 -5.20 -9.94
C GLU A 114 5.04 -5.21 -9.41
N ASP A 115 5.86 -4.22 -9.79
CA ASP A 115 7.21 -4.07 -9.25
C ASP A 115 7.17 -3.84 -7.73
N GLN A 116 6.27 -2.96 -7.28
CA GLN A 116 6.05 -2.71 -5.84
C GLN A 116 5.55 -3.95 -5.10
N GLU A 117 4.61 -4.71 -5.67
CA GLU A 117 4.08 -5.94 -5.06
C GLU A 117 5.20 -6.94 -4.78
N LYS A 118 6.13 -7.09 -5.74
CA LYS A 118 7.30 -7.95 -5.60
C LYS A 118 8.23 -7.47 -4.49
N GLU A 119 8.57 -6.19 -4.48
CA GLU A 119 9.43 -5.60 -3.43
C GLU A 119 8.82 -5.75 -2.03
N PHE A 120 7.52 -5.49 -1.89
CA PHE A 120 6.80 -5.67 -0.63
C PHE A 120 6.82 -7.13 -0.19
N SER A 121 6.52 -8.07 -1.09
CA SER A 121 6.48 -9.49 -0.78
C SER A 121 7.84 -10.00 -0.29
N GLU A 122 8.92 -9.68 -1.01
CA GLU A 122 10.29 -10.05 -0.62
C GLU A 122 10.67 -9.47 0.75
N LYS A 123 10.32 -8.19 1.01
CA LYS A 123 10.63 -7.54 2.29
C LYS A 123 9.83 -8.13 3.45
N ILE A 124 8.54 -8.38 3.24
CA ILE A 124 7.64 -9.00 4.23
C ILE A 124 8.13 -10.40 4.59
N GLU A 125 8.44 -11.23 3.58
CA GLU A 125 8.95 -12.59 3.79
C GLU A 125 10.24 -12.58 4.61
N LYS A 126 11.20 -11.74 4.24
CA LYS A 126 12.48 -11.64 4.94
C LYS A 126 12.31 -11.24 6.41
N ILE A 127 11.52 -10.21 6.69
CA ILE A 127 11.30 -9.75 8.07
C ILE A 127 10.52 -10.80 8.87
N ARG A 128 9.52 -11.45 8.25
CA ARG A 128 8.76 -12.53 8.87
C ARG A 128 9.66 -13.69 9.26
N GLU A 129 10.56 -14.14 8.38
CA GLU A 129 11.52 -15.19 8.69
C GLU A 129 12.44 -14.81 9.86
N ASP A 130 12.96 -13.58 9.87
CA ASP A 130 13.84 -13.09 10.94
C ASP A 130 13.12 -13.06 12.29
N VAL A 131 11.87 -12.58 12.31
CA VAL A 131 11.03 -12.57 13.52
C VAL A 131 10.72 -13.99 13.99
N MET A 132 10.34 -14.90 13.08
CA MET A 132 10.01 -16.28 13.43
C MET A 132 11.20 -17.03 14.03
N LYS A 133 12.41 -16.83 13.51
CA LYS A 133 13.65 -17.40 14.08
C LYS A 133 13.90 -16.95 15.53
N LYS A 134 13.51 -15.72 15.88
CA LYS A 134 13.67 -15.14 17.23
C LYS A 134 12.58 -15.57 18.21
N ILE A 135 11.41 -15.95 17.72
CA ILE A 135 10.29 -16.42 18.55
C ILE A 135 10.39 -17.94 18.82
N GLN A 136 10.91 -18.71 17.86
CA GLN A 136 11.01 -20.17 17.96
C GLN A 136 12.32 -20.67 18.59
N GLY A 137 13.35 -19.83 18.67
CA GLY A 137 14.64 -20.14 19.30
C GLY A 137 14.76 -19.57 20.70
#